data_AF-A0A1H9G9L8-F1
#
_entry.id   AF-A0A1H9G9L8-F1
#
_cell.length_a   1.000
_cell.length_b   1.000
_cell.length_c   1.000
_cell.angle_alpha   90.00
_cell.angle_beta   90.00
_cell.angle_gamma   90.00
#
_symmetry.space_group_name_H-M   'P 1'
#
loop_
_entity.id
_entity.type
_entity.pdbx_description
1 polymer ?
#
loop_
_entity_poly.entity_id
_entity_poly.type
_entity_poly.pdbx_seq_one_letter_code
_entity_poly.pdbx_strand_id
1 'polypeptide(L)'
;MKVKQQRGRRARRRPMVLKAAIGAAAASVAATTIVVLQPEADAIPAPSLLSAAQASALAHRLEAKLGEEAAGSYYDPATRKLVVNVVDGGDLTAVRRAGAVAKEVDSTTEELTRAKSSLDRSTRTPGTSWAVDPRTNKVLVTVDSTVTGDEWRELREKVAKLGGKARMERVEGVFEPFVAGGDAITSGGSRCSAGFNARKGDEYFVVTAGHCTKKGATWSSGDSSRQRVGKAVESSFPGDDYALIRYDNPEVPRPAAVNLYNGGTQEITSAGEAFVGQRVQRSGSTTGLHGGTVTGLNATVNYPQGRVHGLIRTNVCAQPGDSGGALFAGGVAVGLTSGGNGDCSRGGTTFFQPVTEVLDKFGLTVGPGSRPPADGGAGTPRPTAPEQTPAPEPTASRPAEPEPETGGAAARQVLRLVNAERTKAGCRPLTADERLARAAQTYAGTMAERGVLSHVGPDGSTMASRVEAAGYSWSALAENIARGQKTPEQVMNGWMNSPGHRRNILNCAYQDIGIGVSEKAGGPWWVQNFGKRR
;
A
#
# COMPACT_ATOMS: atom_id res chain seq x y z
N MET A 1 15.82 -34.43 -82.39
CA MET A 1 17.09 -34.44 -81.63
C MET A 1 17.51 -33.01 -81.31
N LYS A 2 18.16 -32.77 -80.16
CA LYS A 2 19.25 -31.80 -79.83
C LYS A 2 19.44 -30.48 -80.65
N VAL A 3 19.84 -29.30 -80.10
CA VAL A 3 20.04 -28.79 -78.72
C VAL A 3 20.43 -27.27 -78.74
N LYS A 4 20.10 -26.50 -77.67
CA LYS A 4 20.75 -25.28 -77.07
C LYS A 4 21.30 -24.09 -77.94
N GLN A 5 20.91 -22.82 -77.64
CA GLN A 5 21.66 -21.74 -76.89
C GLN A 5 22.76 -20.97 -77.69
N GLN A 6 23.17 -19.70 -77.43
CA GLN A 6 22.89 -18.72 -76.34
C GLN A 6 23.22 -17.24 -76.72
N ARG A 7 22.48 -16.27 -76.13
CA ARG A 7 22.85 -14.92 -75.57
C ARG A 7 23.68 -13.85 -76.33
N GLY A 8 23.22 -12.59 -76.19
CA GLY A 8 24.00 -11.33 -76.29
C GLY A 8 23.26 -10.10 -75.70
N ARG A 9 23.97 -9.08 -75.19
CA ARG A 9 23.47 -7.83 -74.51
C ARG A 9 24.12 -6.59 -75.18
N ARG A 10 23.69 -5.32 -75.08
CA ARG A 10 22.69 -4.55 -74.26
C ARG A 10 22.42 -3.18 -74.97
N ALA A 11 21.37 -2.41 -74.58
CA ALA A 11 21.42 -0.98 -74.15
C ALA A 11 20.34 0.02 -74.67
N ARG A 12 19.76 0.75 -73.69
CA ARG A 12 19.29 2.17 -73.64
C ARG A 12 18.30 2.76 -74.68
N ARG A 13 17.21 3.36 -74.17
CA ARG A 13 16.51 4.54 -74.73
C ARG A 13 15.82 5.40 -73.64
N ARG A 14 15.85 6.73 -73.83
CA ARG A 14 14.86 7.78 -73.41
C ARG A 14 15.22 9.06 -74.20
N PRO A 15 14.24 9.88 -74.63
CA PRO A 15 13.96 11.14 -73.92
C PRO A 15 12.44 11.44 -73.77
N MET A 16 12.06 12.73 -73.66
CA MET A 16 10.86 13.29 -73.00
C MET A 16 10.09 14.28 -73.93
N VAL A 17 9.05 14.99 -73.42
CA VAL A 17 8.28 16.17 -74.00
C VAL A 17 6.94 15.80 -74.70
N LEU A 18 5.76 16.49 -74.60
CA LEU A 18 5.17 17.55 -73.72
C LEU A 18 3.69 17.91 -74.14
N LYS A 19 2.80 18.34 -73.21
CA LYS A 19 1.50 19.12 -73.36
C LYS A 19 0.31 18.47 -74.15
N ALA A 20 -0.96 18.40 -73.66
CA ALA A 20 -2.02 19.42 -73.37
C ALA A 20 -2.79 19.91 -74.65
N ALA A 21 -4.11 20.16 -74.73
CA ALA A 21 -5.31 19.99 -73.86
C ALA A 21 -6.62 20.23 -74.70
N ILE A 22 -7.83 20.15 -74.09
CA ILE A 22 -9.17 20.57 -74.62
C ILE A 22 -9.75 19.63 -75.71
N GLY A 23 -11.06 19.29 -75.80
CA GLY A 23 -12.25 19.57 -74.99
C GLY A 23 -13.55 19.15 -75.73
N ALA A 24 -14.72 19.49 -75.15
CA ALA A 24 -16.10 19.27 -75.65
C ALA A 24 -16.70 17.85 -75.51
N ALA A 25 -18.00 17.81 -75.20
CA ALA A 25 -18.79 16.62 -74.85
C ALA A 25 -20.09 16.54 -75.66
N ALA A 26 -20.67 15.34 -75.81
CA ALA A 26 -22.12 15.09 -75.65
C ALA A 26 -22.51 13.62 -75.89
N ALA A 27 -23.60 13.20 -75.21
CA ALA A 27 -24.56 12.16 -75.61
C ALA A 27 -24.13 10.66 -75.68
N SER A 28 -24.15 10.03 -74.49
CA SER A 28 -24.95 8.82 -74.20
C SER A 28 -24.85 7.56 -75.09
N VAL A 29 -24.01 6.61 -74.66
CA VAL A 29 -24.33 5.17 -74.62
C VAL A 29 -23.85 4.62 -73.27
N ALA A 30 -24.58 3.66 -72.69
CA ALA A 30 -24.27 3.11 -71.38
C ALA A 30 -22.94 2.36 -71.36
N ALA A 31 -21.91 2.98 -70.77
CA ALA A 31 -20.70 2.29 -70.36
C ALA A 31 -20.83 1.89 -68.89
N THR A 32 -20.99 0.59 -68.64
CA THR A 32 -20.98 0.02 -67.29
C THR A 32 -19.60 0.22 -66.68
N THR A 33 -19.40 1.30 -65.93
CA THR A 33 -18.21 1.46 -65.09
C THR A 33 -18.26 0.39 -64.02
N ILE A 34 -17.57 -0.73 -64.28
CA ILE A 34 -17.12 -1.64 -63.24
C ILE A 34 -16.19 -0.82 -62.34
N VAL A 35 -16.76 -0.26 -61.28
CA VAL A 35 -15.98 0.21 -60.15
C VAL A 35 -15.34 -1.04 -59.56
N VAL A 36 -14.11 -1.31 -59.96
CA VAL A 36 -13.26 -2.23 -59.23
C VAL A 36 -13.00 -1.57 -57.88
N LEU A 37 -13.89 -1.84 -56.93
CA LEU A 37 -13.62 -1.68 -55.51
C LEU A 37 -12.42 -2.57 -55.21
N GLN A 38 -11.22 -2.01 -55.34
CA GLN A 38 -10.07 -2.56 -54.64
C GLN A 38 -10.46 -2.48 -53.16
N PRO A 39 -10.51 -3.60 -52.43
CA PRO A 39 -10.63 -3.50 -50.98
C PRO A 39 -9.41 -2.72 -50.50
N GLU A 40 -9.63 -1.59 -49.83
CA GLU A 40 -8.56 -0.96 -49.09
C GLU A 40 -8.03 -2.01 -48.11
N ALA A 41 -6.78 -2.43 -48.30
CA ALA A 41 -6.19 -3.43 -47.43
C ALA A 41 -6.05 -2.81 -46.04
N ASP A 42 -6.93 -3.23 -45.12
CA ASP A 42 -6.98 -2.80 -43.70
C ASP A 42 -5.58 -2.51 -43.17
N ALA A 43 -5.21 -1.23 -43.12
CA ALA A 43 -3.88 -0.83 -42.72
C ALA A 43 -3.68 -1.20 -41.25
N ILE A 44 -2.71 -2.07 -40.96
CA ILE A 44 -2.40 -2.47 -39.60
C ILE A 44 -1.96 -1.22 -38.82
N PRO A 45 -2.64 -0.85 -37.71
CA PRO A 45 -2.31 0.35 -36.96
C PRO A 45 -0.94 0.24 -36.29
N ALA A 46 -0.28 1.39 -36.10
CA ALA A 46 0.95 1.45 -35.32
C ALA A 46 0.67 1.04 -33.85
N PRO A 47 1.61 0.36 -33.16
CA PRO A 47 1.40 -0.05 -31.77
C PRO A 47 1.15 1.13 -30.82
N SER A 48 0.11 1.02 -30.01
CA SER A 48 -0.38 2.03 -29.08
C SER A 48 0.60 2.29 -27.94
N LEU A 49 0.70 3.55 -27.52
CA LEU A 49 1.36 3.93 -26.27
C LEU A 49 0.38 3.79 -25.11
N LEU A 50 0.66 2.88 -24.18
CA LEU A 50 -0.24 2.51 -23.10
C LEU A 50 0.30 2.96 -21.74
N SER A 51 -0.57 2.94 -20.73
CA SER A 51 -0.14 2.78 -19.33
C SER A 51 -0.04 1.28 -18.99
N ALA A 52 0.67 0.92 -17.92
CA ALA A 52 0.77 -0.48 -17.49
C ALA A 52 -0.61 -1.12 -17.22
N ALA A 53 -1.57 -0.35 -16.67
CA ALA A 53 -2.94 -0.82 -16.45
C ALA A 53 -3.70 -1.07 -17.77
N GLN A 54 -3.56 -0.17 -18.75
CA GLN A 54 -4.15 -0.35 -20.09
C GLN A 54 -3.51 -1.53 -20.84
N ALA A 55 -2.20 -1.71 -20.71
CA ALA A 55 -1.46 -2.84 -21.28
C ALA A 55 -1.93 -4.17 -20.66
N SER A 56 -2.06 -4.26 -19.33
CA SER A 56 -2.58 -5.47 -18.66
C SER A 56 -4.02 -5.80 -19.10
N ALA A 57 -4.91 -4.80 -19.16
CA ALA A 57 -6.28 -5.01 -19.63
C ALA A 57 -6.35 -5.45 -21.11
N LEU A 58 -5.44 -4.96 -21.96
CA LEU A 58 -5.33 -5.38 -23.36
C LEU A 58 -4.74 -6.79 -23.49
N ALA A 59 -3.73 -7.14 -22.69
CA ALA A 59 -3.12 -8.46 -22.65
C ALA A 59 -4.16 -9.54 -22.37
N HIS A 60 -4.93 -9.42 -21.28
CA HIS A 60 -5.97 -10.38 -20.91
C HIS A 60 -6.99 -10.62 -22.04
N ARG A 61 -7.39 -9.56 -22.77
CA ARG A 61 -8.30 -9.69 -23.92
C ARG A 61 -7.67 -10.36 -25.12
N LEU A 62 -6.38 -10.11 -25.37
CA LEU A 62 -5.64 -10.75 -26.47
C LEU A 62 -5.36 -12.22 -26.17
N GLU A 63 -4.90 -12.54 -24.96
CA GLU A 63 -4.67 -13.90 -24.49
C GLU A 63 -5.96 -14.72 -24.53
N ALA A 64 -7.09 -14.18 -24.03
CA ALA A 64 -8.39 -14.83 -24.14
C ALA A 64 -8.92 -15.00 -25.58
N LYS A 65 -8.47 -14.17 -26.54
CA LYS A 65 -8.85 -14.26 -27.96
C LYS A 65 -7.98 -15.27 -28.73
N LEU A 66 -6.68 -15.30 -28.43
CA LEU A 66 -5.68 -16.16 -29.09
C LEU A 66 -5.71 -17.60 -28.54
N GLY A 67 -6.13 -17.80 -27.29
CA GLY A 67 -6.14 -19.11 -26.65
C GLY A 67 -4.74 -19.72 -26.61
N GLU A 68 -4.61 -20.96 -27.09
CA GLU A 68 -3.35 -21.72 -27.12
C GLU A 68 -2.25 -21.07 -27.99
N GLU A 69 -2.60 -20.17 -28.90
CA GLU A 69 -1.61 -19.40 -29.68
C GLU A 69 -0.86 -18.37 -28.83
N ALA A 70 -1.39 -17.99 -27.66
CA ALA A 70 -0.74 -17.04 -26.76
C ALA A 70 0.38 -17.70 -25.93
N ALA A 71 1.59 -17.13 -26.03
CA ALA A 71 2.78 -17.56 -25.29
C ALA A 71 3.19 -16.55 -24.19
N GLY A 72 2.17 -15.95 -23.55
CA GLY A 72 2.29 -14.88 -22.55
C GLY A 72 2.59 -13.50 -23.14
N SER A 73 2.66 -12.50 -22.27
CA SER A 73 2.87 -11.10 -22.67
C SER A 73 3.73 -10.33 -21.66
N TYR A 74 4.26 -9.18 -22.07
CA TYR A 74 4.94 -8.25 -21.18
C TYR A 74 4.78 -6.79 -21.62
N TYR A 75 4.78 -5.88 -20.65
CA TYR A 75 4.85 -4.45 -20.91
C TYR A 75 6.31 -3.97 -20.92
N ASP A 76 6.67 -3.22 -21.95
CA ASP A 76 7.95 -2.50 -22.01
C ASP A 76 7.73 -1.05 -21.54
N PRO A 77 8.28 -0.66 -20.37
CA PRO A 77 8.12 0.69 -19.84
C PRO A 77 8.90 1.74 -20.64
N ALA A 78 9.98 1.38 -21.34
CA ALA A 78 10.80 2.31 -22.11
C ALA A 78 10.09 2.75 -23.40
N THR A 79 9.47 1.80 -24.12
CA THR A 79 8.67 2.12 -25.32
C THR A 79 7.18 2.35 -25.04
N ARG A 80 6.73 2.09 -23.80
CA ARG A 80 5.32 2.14 -23.34
C ARG A 80 4.37 1.25 -24.13
N LYS A 81 4.86 0.10 -24.63
CA LYS A 81 4.11 -0.82 -25.48
C LYS A 81 3.86 -2.14 -24.76
N LEU A 82 2.69 -2.74 -25.05
CA LEU A 82 2.44 -4.13 -24.77
C LEU A 82 3.10 -4.97 -25.87
N VAL A 83 3.89 -5.97 -25.47
CA VAL A 83 4.35 -7.06 -26.34
C VAL A 83 3.57 -8.31 -25.97
N VAL A 84 2.93 -8.93 -26.95
CA VAL A 84 2.27 -10.23 -26.79
C VAL A 84 3.05 -11.26 -27.61
N ASN A 85 3.44 -12.34 -26.97
CA ASN A 85 4.06 -13.47 -27.65
C ASN A 85 2.97 -14.33 -28.27
N VAL A 86 3.18 -14.70 -29.53
CA VAL A 86 2.34 -15.64 -30.27
C VAL A 86 3.24 -16.77 -30.74
N VAL A 87 2.79 -18.01 -30.59
CA VAL A 87 3.52 -19.19 -31.08
C VAL A 87 3.68 -19.09 -32.60
N ASP A 88 4.80 -19.62 -33.14
CA ASP A 88 5.01 -19.76 -34.59
C ASP A 88 3.74 -20.31 -35.30
N GLY A 89 3.36 -19.67 -36.40
CA GLY A 89 2.12 -19.95 -37.15
C GLY A 89 0.82 -19.30 -36.64
N GLY A 90 0.80 -18.67 -35.46
CA GLY A 90 -0.42 -18.05 -34.87
C GLY A 90 -0.76 -16.64 -35.39
N ASP A 91 -1.91 -16.09 -34.95
CA ASP A 91 -2.47 -14.82 -35.43
C ASP A 91 -1.77 -13.56 -34.87
N LEU A 92 -0.57 -13.30 -35.38
CA LEU A 92 0.16 -12.03 -35.22
C LEU A 92 -0.65 -10.81 -35.70
N THR A 93 -1.63 -10.99 -36.59
CA THR A 93 -2.41 -9.89 -37.18
C THR A 93 -3.46 -9.39 -36.20
N ALA A 94 -4.14 -10.27 -35.45
CA ALA A 94 -5.04 -9.89 -34.36
C ALA A 94 -4.35 -9.04 -33.29
N VAL A 95 -3.13 -9.42 -32.88
CA VAL A 95 -2.33 -8.68 -31.91
C VAL A 95 -1.99 -7.28 -32.41
N ARG A 96 -1.48 -7.16 -33.65
CA ARG A 96 -1.12 -5.87 -34.24
C ARG A 96 -2.36 -4.98 -34.46
N ARG A 97 -3.47 -5.53 -34.94
CA ARG A 97 -4.76 -4.82 -35.09
C ARG A 97 -5.31 -4.29 -33.77
N ALA A 98 -5.05 -4.96 -32.65
CA ALA A 98 -5.42 -4.49 -31.33
C ALA A 98 -4.47 -3.42 -30.74
N GLY A 99 -3.45 -2.99 -31.49
CA GLY A 99 -2.49 -1.97 -31.08
C GLY A 99 -1.35 -2.49 -30.20
N ALA A 100 -1.12 -3.80 -30.13
CA ALA A 100 0.01 -4.40 -29.41
C ALA A 100 1.14 -4.80 -30.37
N VAL A 101 2.36 -4.95 -29.84
CA VAL A 101 3.50 -5.51 -30.58
C VAL A 101 3.38 -7.04 -30.56
N ALA A 102 3.17 -7.64 -31.72
CA ALA A 102 3.22 -9.09 -31.86
C ALA A 102 4.67 -9.57 -31.97
N LYS A 103 5.07 -10.47 -31.06
CA LYS A 103 6.36 -11.17 -31.09
C LYS A 103 6.10 -12.65 -31.35
N GLU A 104 6.73 -13.19 -32.37
CA GLU A 104 6.71 -14.62 -32.68
C GLU A 104 7.68 -15.37 -31.77
N VAL A 105 7.32 -16.56 -31.28
CA VAL A 105 8.12 -17.36 -30.34
C VAL A 105 7.95 -18.87 -30.52
N ASP A 106 8.96 -19.64 -30.10
CA ASP A 106 9.03 -21.09 -30.35
C ASP A 106 8.23 -21.96 -29.37
N SER A 107 8.04 -21.52 -28.12
CA SER A 107 7.48 -22.36 -27.04
C SER A 107 6.10 -21.87 -26.59
N THR A 108 5.14 -22.80 -26.48
CA THR A 108 3.78 -22.49 -26.01
C THR A 108 3.72 -22.25 -24.50
N THR A 109 2.65 -21.60 -24.02
CA THR A 109 2.41 -21.43 -22.57
C THR A 109 2.32 -22.79 -21.86
N GLU A 110 1.66 -23.78 -22.47
CA GLU A 110 1.61 -25.13 -21.91
C GLU A 110 3.00 -25.77 -21.81
N GLU A 111 3.83 -25.63 -22.85
CA GLU A 111 5.15 -26.22 -22.89
C GLU A 111 6.09 -25.64 -21.82
N LEU A 112 6.09 -24.32 -21.64
CA LEU A 112 6.85 -23.66 -20.59
C LEU A 112 6.30 -24.01 -19.19
N THR A 113 4.99 -24.18 -19.06
CA THR A 113 4.36 -24.66 -17.82
C THR A 113 4.78 -26.10 -17.51
N ARG A 114 4.76 -27.00 -18.50
CA ARG A 114 5.26 -28.40 -18.36
C ARG A 114 6.74 -28.44 -17.99
N ALA A 115 7.58 -27.58 -18.59
CA ALA A 115 8.99 -27.46 -18.25
C ALA A 115 9.18 -26.98 -16.79
N LYS A 116 8.43 -25.95 -16.36
CA LYS A 116 8.42 -25.48 -14.97
C LYS A 116 7.98 -26.59 -13.99
N SER A 117 6.88 -27.28 -14.30
CA SER A 117 6.38 -28.41 -13.49
C SER A 117 7.27 -29.65 -13.53
N SER A 118 8.22 -29.74 -14.47
CA SER A 118 9.29 -30.74 -14.43
C SER A 118 10.33 -30.38 -13.36
N LEU A 119 10.73 -29.11 -13.26
CA LEU A 119 11.61 -28.62 -12.19
C LEU A 119 10.94 -28.75 -10.81
N ASP A 120 9.68 -28.31 -10.67
CA ASP A 120 8.89 -28.39 -9.43
C ASP A 120 8.86 -29.81 -8.81
N ARG A 121 8.95 -30.85 -9.67
CA ARG A 121 8.96 -32.27 -9.28
C ARG A 121 10.36 -32.87 -9.14
N SER A 122 11.35 -32.41 -9.90
CA SER A 122 12.66 -33.09 -10.04
C SER A 122 13.82 -32.43 -9.31
N THR A 123 13.66 -31.19 -8.83
CA THR A 123 14.69 -30.51 -8.03
C THR A 123 14.14 -29.96 -6.71
N ARG A 124 14.97 -30.06 -5.68
CA ARG A 124 14.78 -29.49 -4.33
C ARG A 124 16.07 -28.84 -3.81
N THR A 125 17.02 -28.57 -4.70
CA THR A 125 18.32 -27.95 -4.40
C THR A 125 18.07 -26.56 -3.79
N PRO A 126 18.48 -26.30 -2.54
CA PRO A 126 18.47 -24.95 -1.96
C PRO A 126 19.27 -23.97 -2.85
N GLY A 127 19.04 -22.67 -2.73
CA GLY A 127 19.74 -21.69 -3.57
C GLY A 127 19.34 -21.69 -5.05
N THR A 128 18.17 -22.25 -5.39
CA THR A 128 17.60 -22.23 -6.74
C THR A 128 16.17 -21.68 -6.78
N SER A 129 15.79 -21.05 -7.88
CA SER A 129 14.40 -20.65 -8.18
C SER A 129 14.12 -20.72 -9.68
N TRP A 130 12.85 -20.76 -10.09
CA TRP A 130 12.50 -20.74 -11.51
C TRP A 130 11.12 -20.14 -11.83
N ALA A 131 11.05 -19.38 -12.91
CA ALA A 131 9.86 -18.69 -13.39
C ALA A 131 9.78 -18.67 -14.92
N VAL A 132 8.57 -18.51 -15.48
CA VAL A 132 8.41 -18.27 -16.93
C VAL A 132 8.77 -16.81 -17.22
N ASP A 133 9.75 -16.60 -18.11
CA ASP A 133 10.19 -15.30 -18.58
C ASP A 133 9.58 -15.02 -19.97
N PRO A 134 8.50 -14.21 -20.08
CA PRO A 134 7.87 -13.90 -21.35
C PRO A 134 8.75 -13.03 -22.27
N ARG A 135 9.82 -12.39 -21.78
CA ARG A 135 10.75 -11.65 -22.66
C ARG A 135 11.63 -12.60 -23.46
N THR A 136 12.08 -13.68 -22.84
CA THR A 136 12.93 -14.70 -23.50
C THR A 136 12.16 -15.92 -24.00
N ASN A 137 10.86 -16.07 -23.67
CA ASN A 137 10.02 -17.24 -23.97
C ASN A 137 10.62 -18.56 -23.42
N LYS A 138 11.16 -18.49 -22.19
CA LYS A 138 11.82 -19.63 -21.52
C LYS A 138 11.48 -19.67 -20.05
N VAL A 139 11.67 -20.82 -19.43
CA VAL A 139 11.81 -20.92 -17.98
C VAL A 139 13.18 -20.39 -17.59
N LEU A 140 13.24 -19.25 -16.93
CA LEU A 140 14.45 -18.77 -16.25
C LEU A 140 14.63 -19.59 -14.97
N VAL A 141 15.79 -20.23 -14.83
CA VAL A 141 16.26 -20.88 -13.60
C VAL A 141 17.36 -20.02 -13.00
N THR A 142 17.07 -19.30 -11.93
CA THR A 142 18.03 -18.44 -11.24
C THR A 142 18.72 -19.25 -10.15
N VAL A 143 20.03 -19.07 -9.99
CA VAL A 143 20.87 -19.85 -9.08
C VAL A 143 21.85 -18.93 -8.35
N ASP A 144 21.91 -19.07 -7.04
CA ASP A 144 22.71 -18.22 -6.16
C ASP A 144 24.19 -18.64 -6.05
N SER A 145 24.91 -18.07 -5.08
CA SER A 145 26.33 -18.37 -4.85
C SER A 145 26.59 -19.67 -4.07
N THR A 146 25.61 -20.23 -3.36
CA THR A 146 25.77 -21.45 -2.53
C THR A 146 25.78 -22.73 -3.35
N VAL A 147 24.97 -22.80 -4.40
CA VAL A 147 24.89 -23.98 -5.28
C VAL A 147 26.20 -24.15 -6.02
N THR A 148 26.98 -25.15 -5.64
CA THR A 148 28.34 -25.38 -6.16
C THR A 148 28.59 -26.86 -6.44
N GLY A 149 29.79 -27.20 -6.92
CA GLY A 149 30.23 -28.58 -7.10
C GLY A 149 29.24 -29.50 -7.81
N ASP A 150 28.87 -30.57 -7.13
CA ASP A 150 28.02 -31.64 -7.65
C ASP A 150 26.55 -31.23 -7.79
N GLU A 151 26.01 -30.42 -6.87
CA GLU A 151 24.64 -29.88 -6.95
C GLU A 151 24.49 -29.00 -8.21
N TRP A 152 25.50 -28.18 -8.51
CA TRP A 152 25.53 -27.39 -9.73
C TRP A 152 25.65 -28.24 -11.00
N ARG A 153 26.35 -29.38 -10.94
CA ARG A 153 26.43 -30.33 -12.08
C ARG A 153 25.08 -30.99 -12.32
N GLU A 154 24.45 -31.54 -11.28
CA GLU A 154 23.14 -32.18 -11.36
C GLU A 154 22.04 -31.20 -11.84
N LEU A 155 22.03 -29.97 -11.31
CA LEU A 155 21.07 -28.95 -11.72
C LEU A 155 21.22 -28.58 -13.20
N ARG A 156 22.45 -28.42 -13.70
CA ARG A 156 22.70 -28.18 -15.13
C ARG A 156 22.21 -29.32 -16.01
N GLU A 157 22.41 -30.57 -15.59
CA GLU A 157 21.90 -31.75 -16.31
C GLU A 157 20.36 -31.80 -16.33
N LYS A 158 19.70 -31.43 -15.22
CA LYS A 158 18.23 -31.33 -15.15
C LYS A 158 17.69 -30.25 -16.08
N VAL A 159 18.31 -29.06 -16.09
CA VAL A 159 17.89 -27.96 -16.97
C VAL A 159 18.19 -28.29 -18.45
N ALA A 160 19.31 -28.94 -18.75
CA ALA A 160 19.64 -29.37 -20.12
C ALA A 160 18.61 -30.34 -20.71
N LYS A 161 18.00 -31.21 -19.88
CA LYS A 161 16.89 -32.11 -20.30
C LYS A 161 15.61 -31.38 -20.69
N LEU A 162 15.45 -30.10 -20.35
CA LEU A 162 14.35 -29.25 -20.81
C LEU A 162 14.61 -28.65 -22.21
N GLY A 163 15.82 -28.83 -22.74
CA GLY A 163 16.23 -28.31 -24.05
C GLY A 163 16.17 -26.79 -24.13
N GLY A 164 15.81 -26.27 -25.30
CA GLY A 164 15.74 -24.82 -25.55
C GLY A 164 14.73 -24.04 -24.69
N LYS A 165 13.84 -24.74 -23.98
CA LYS A 165 12.71 -24.18 -23.20
C LYS A 165 13.11 -23.59 -21.85
N ALA A 166 14.35 -23.78 -21.41
CA ALA A 166 14.86 -23.21 -20.16
C ALA A 166 16.22 -22.53 -20.34
N ARG A 167 16.55 -21.57 -19.48
CA ARG A 167 17.87 -20.93 -19.38
C ARG A 167 18.29 -20.83 -17.92
N MET A 168 19.58 -20.86 -17.65
CA MET A 168 20.11 -20.65 -16.30
C MET A 168 20.75 -19.26 -16.18
N GLU A 169 20.62 -18.65 -15.00
CA GLU A 169 21.24 -17.38 -14.65
C GLU A 169 21.89 -17.48 -13.26
N ARG A 170 23.10 -16.94 -13.12
CA ARG A 170 23.81 -16.85 -11.84
C ARG A 170 23.58 -15.46 -11.25
N VAL A 171 23.27 -15.42 -9.96
CA VAL A 171 23.18 -14.16 -9.18
C VAL A 171 24.17 -14.16 -8.04
N GLU A 172 24.60 -12.97 -7.65
CA GLU A 172 25.40 -12.76 -6.43
C GLU A 172 24.50 -12.85 -5.18
N GLY A 173 25.08 -13.25 -4.04
CA GLY A 173 24.34 -13.46 -2.79
C GLY A 173 23.79 -14.89 -2.62
N VAL A 174 22.83 -15.05 -1.70
CA VAL A 174 22.19 -16.32 -1.33
C VAL A 174 20.67 -16.16 -1.34
N PHE A 175 19.92 -17.15 -1.83
CA PHE A 175 18.47 -17.22 -1.67
C PHE A 175 18.13 -17.74 -0.29
N GLU A 176 17.89 -16.82 0.62
CA GLU A 176 17.54 -17.13 1.98
C GLU A 176 16.02 -17.02 2.16
N PRO A 177 15.35 -17.98 2.86
CA PRO A 177 14.03 -17.74 3.39
C PRO A 177 14.18 -16.68 4.48
N PHE A 178 13.95 -15.43 4.10
CA PHE A 178 13.95 -14.31 5.03
C PHE A 178 12.92 -14.55 6.14
N VAL A 179 13.21 -14.05 7.34
CA VAL A 179 12.14 -13.71 8.29
C VAL A 179 11.79 -12.26 8.02
N ALA A 180 11.23 -11.98 6.84
CA ALA A 180 10.68 -10.67 6.54
C ALA A 180 9.29 -10.54 7.20
N GLY A 181 8.75 -9.33 7.25
CA GLY A 181 7.36 -9.14 7.69
C GLY A 181 6.40 -9.97 6.84
N GLY A 182 5.43 -10.61 7.47
CA GLY A 182 4.48 -11.54 6.86
C GLY A 182 4.91 -13.02 6.91
N ASP A 183 6.20 -13.32 6.99
CA ASP A 183 6.69 -14.71 6.95
C ASP A 183 6.26 -15.54 8.17
N ALA A 184 6.11 -16.85 7.95
CA ALA A 184 5.70 -17.78 9.01
C ALA A 184 6.78 -17.89 10.11
N ILE A 185 6.34 -17.76 11.34
CA ILE A 185 7.11 -18.09 12.55
C ILE A 185 6.34 -19.12 13.37
N THR A 186 7.05 -20.10 13.94
CA THR A 186 6.44 -21.18 14.73
C THR A 186 7.07 -21.34 16.11
N SER A 187 6.24 -21.70 17.09
CA SER A 187 6.64 -22.04 18.47
C SER A 187 5.64 -23.04 19.05
N GLY A 188 6.13 -24.18 19.58
CA GLY A 188 5.29 -25.16 20.28
C GLY A 188 4.12 -25.73 19.46
N GLY A 189 4.25 -25.81 18.13
CA GLY A 189 3.19 -26.24 17.22
C GLY A 189 2.16 -25.15 16.85
N SER A 190 2.25 -23.96 17.43
CA SER A 190 1.50 -22.78 16.98
C SER A 190 2.25 -22.04 15.88
N ARG A 191 1.51 -21.51 14.90
CA ARG A 191 2.02 -20.69 13.80
C ARG A 191 1.43 -19.28 13.84
N CYS A 192 2.30 -18.29 13.74
CA CYS A 192 1.97 -16.88 13.55
C CYS A 192 2.84 -16.31 12.41
N SER A 193 2.73 -15.01 12.17
CA SER A 193 3.50 -14.28 11.18
C SER A 193 4.44 -13.28 11.86
N ALA A 194 5.63 -13.10 11.28
CA ALA A 194 6.54 -12.02 11.66
C ALA A 194 5.90 -10.66 11.28
N GLY A 195 6.03 -9.65 12.13
CA GLY A 195 5.55 -8.30 11.84
C GLY A 195 6.62 -7.47 11.17
N PHE A 196 7.59 -6.99 11.95
CA PHE A 196 8.72 -6.23 11.41
C PHE A 196 10.02 -6.62 12.10
N ASN A 197 11.12 -6.63 11.34
CA ASN A 197 12.45 -6.63 11.92
C ASN A 197 12.78 -5.21 12.41
N ALA A 198 13.10 -5.13 13.69
CA ALA A 198 13.53 -3.90 14.33
C ALA A 198 14.83 -4.12 15.10
N ARG A 199 15.56 -3.04 15.39
CA ARG A 199 16.85 -3.09 16.09
C ARG A 199 17.00 -2.03 17.18
N LYS A 200 17.87 -2.31 18.14
CA LYS A 200 18.34 -1.41 19.19
C LYS A 200 19.84 -1.60 19.36
N GLY A 201 20.63 -0.67 18.82
CA GLY A 201 22.06 -0.92 18.60
C GLY A 201 22.23 -2.15 17.70
N ASP A 202 23.05 -3.09 18.16
CA ASP A 202 23.34 -4.35 17.47
C ASP A 202 22.35 -5.50 17.80
N GLU A 203 21.44 -5.31 18.77
CA GLU A 203 20.37 -6.28 19.03
C GLU A 203 19.24 -6.15 18.00
N TYR A 204 18.83 -7.28 17.43
CA TYR A 204 17.72 -7.38 16.47
C TYR A 204 16.54 -8.15 17.06
N PHE A 205 15.34 -7.76 16.65
CA PHE A 205 14.08 -8.30 17.15
C PHE A 205 13.08 -8.50 16.02
N VAL A 206 12.34 -9.61 16.02
CA VAL A 206 11.05 -9.70 15.33
C VAL A 206 10.00 -9.08 16.26
N VAL A 207 9.35 -8.03 15.79
CA VAL A 207 8.13 -7.49 16.41
C VAL A 207 6.95 -8.28 15.84
N THR A 208 6.10 -8.86 16.70
CA THR A 208 4.92 -9.67 16.33
C THR A 208 3.79 -9.47 17.36
N ALA A 209 2.69 -10.21 17.27
CA ALA A 209 1.56 -10.10 18.21
C ALA A 209 1.85 -10.78 19.56
N GLY A 210 1.26 -10.25 20.63
CA GLY A 210 1.43 -10.72 22.00
C GLY A 210 0.73 -12.06 22.24
N HIS A 211 -0.50 -12.20 21.75
CA HIS A 211 -1.29 -13.43 21.91
C HIS A 211 -0.63 -14.67 21.28
N CYS A 212 0.27 -14.49 20.32
CA CYS A 212 1.07 -15.56 19.72
C CYS A 212 2.07 -16.18 20.71
N THR A 213 2.50 -15.47 21.76
CA THR A 213 3.66 -15.89 22.55
C THR A 213 3.63 -15.53 24.04
N LYS A 214 4.51 -16.21 24.79
CA LYS A 214 4.81 -15.90 26.19
C LYS A 214 6.32 -15.68 26.32
N LYS A 215 6.71 -14.79 27.23
CA LYS A 215 8.12 -14.53 27.56
C LYS A 215 8.85 -15.84 27.86
N GLY A 216 10.00 -16.04 27.22
CA GLY A 216 10.81 -17.26 27.27
C GLY A 216 10.55 -18.28 26.13
N ALA A 217 9.45 -18.17 25.38
CA ALA A 217 9.17 -19.07 24.26
C ALA A 217 10.24 -18.96 23.15
N THR A 218 10.59 -20.09 22.53
CA THR A 218 11.58 -20.15 21.44
C THR A 218 10.87 -20.26 20.10
N TRP A 219 11.29 -19.45 19.13
CA TRP A 219 10.69 -19.35 17.80
C TRP A 219 11.62 -19.84 16.69
N SER A 220 11.03 -20.42 15.65
CA SER A 220 11.69 -20.86 14.42
C SER A 220 10.99 -20.28 13.18
N SER A 221 11.67 -20.24 12.04
CA SER A 221 11.11 -19.78 10.76
C SER A 221 10.46 -20.92 9.98
N GLY A 222 9.33 -20.63 9.34
CA GLY A 222 8.52 -21.64 8.66
C GLY A 222 8.00 -22.72 9.60
N ASP A 223 7.65 -23.87 9.00
CA ASP A 223 7.10 -25.02 9.72
C ASP A 223 8.18 -25.96 10.28
N SER A 224 9.46 -25.58 10.20
CA SER A 224 10.58 -26.40 10.68
C SER A 224 11.19 -25.84 11.97
N SER A 225 11.24 -26.68 13.01
CA SER A 225 11.92 -26.36 14.28
C SER A 225 13.45 -26.29 14.18
N ARG A 226 14.02 -26.50 12.97
CA ARG A 226 15.46 -26.57 12.72
C ARG A 226 16.07 -25.19 12.46
N GLN A 227 15.33 -24.28 11.83
CA GLN A 227 15.80 -22.91 11.58
C GLN A 227 15.34 -21.99 12.72
N ARG A 228 16.03 -22.10 13.85
CA ARG A 228 15.75 -21.33 15.05
C ARG A 228 16.05 -19.84 14.83
N VAL A 229 15.09 -18.97 15.20
CA VAL A 229 15.16 -17.51 15.03
C VAL A 229 15.62 -16.83 16.32
N GLY A 230 14.96 -17.14 17.43
CA GLY A 230 15.11 -16.34 18.65
C GLY A 230 14.30 -16.81 19.85
N LYS A 231 14.28 -15.97 20.89
CA LYS A 231 13.40 -16.11 22.06
C LYS A 231 12.53 -14.89 22.27
N ALA A 232 11.27 -15.09 22.65
CA ALA A 232 10.39 -14.03 23.12
C ALA A 232 10.95 -13.43 24.42
N VAL A 233 11.49 -12.21 24.34
CA VAL A 233 12.01 -11.46 25.51
C VAL A 233 10.94 -10.58 26.14
N GLU A 234 9.87 -10.28 25.42
CA GLU A 234 8.73 -9.48 25.90
C GLU A 234 7.44 -9.91 25.22
N SER A 235 6.30 -9.84 25.93
CA SER A 235 4.96 -10.10 25.40
C SER A 235 3.90 -9.44 26.28
N SER A 236 3.01 -8.66 25.67
CA SER A 236 1.87 -8.00 26.30
C SER A 236 0.59 -8.41 25.58
N PHE A 237 -0.25 -9.20 26.25
CA PHE A 237 -1.62 -9.55 25.85
C PHE A 237 -2.34 -10.23 27.03
N PRO A 238 -3.61 -9.88 27.35
CA PRO A 238 -4.41 -8.78 26.80
C PRO A 238 -3.93 -7.40 27.30
N GLY A 239 -4.70 -6.34 27.01
CA GLY A 239 -4.35 -4.94 27.26
C GLY A 239 -3.81 -4.29 25.98
N ASP A 240 -2.60 -4.70 25.62
CA ASP A 240 -1.97 -4.48 24.31
C ASP A 240 -2.01 -5.80 23.51
N ASP A 241 -1.46 -5.84 22.28
CA ASP A 241 -1.19 -7.10 21.58
C ASP A 241 0.13 -7.06 20.79
N TYR A 242 1.26 -7.09 21.50
CA TYR A 242 2.60 -7.19 20.90
C TYR A 242 3.53 -8.15 21.65
N ALA A 243 4.56 -8.61 20.94
CA ALA A 243 5.71 -9.31 21.49
C ALA A 243 7.00 -8.95 20.75
N LEU A 244 8.12 -9.13 21.46
CA LEU A 244 9.47 -9.00 20.91
C LEU A 244 10.19 -10.35 21.00
N ILE A 245 10.53 -10.91 19.84
CA ILE A 245 11.40 -12.09 19.73
C ILE A 245 12.80 -11.59 19.41
N ARG A 246 13.72 -11.63 20.38
CA ARG A 246 15.12 -11.28 20.15
C ARG A 246 15.78 -12.37 19.31
N TYR A 247 16.42 -11.96 18.21
CA TYR A 247 17.26 -12.85 17.41
C TYR A 247 18.45 -13.33 18.24
N ASP A 248 18.72 -14.63 18.19
CA ASP A 248 19.92 -15.22 18.79
C ASP A 248 20.58 -16.29 17.90
N ASN A 249 20.10 -16.44 16.67
CA ASN A 249 20.81 -17.13 15.60
C ASN A 249 21.33 -16.09 14.57
N PRO A 250 22.66 -15.92 14.43
CA PRO A 250 23.22 -14.95 13.48
C PRO A 250 23.03 -15.36 12.02
N GLU A 251 22.81 -16.65 11.74
CA GLU A 251 22.58 -17.20 10.39
C GLU A 251 21.19 -16.91 9.84
N VAL A 252 20.25 -16.40 10.66
CA VAL A 252 18.93 -15.99 10.18
C VAL A 252 18.98 -14.54 9.71
N PRO A 253 18.68 -14.28 8.42
CA PRO A 253 18.64 -12.93 7.90
C PRO A 253 17.46 -12.15 8.47
N ARG A 254 17.71 -10.86 8.70
CA ARG A 254 16.78 -9.92 9.33
C ARG A 254 16.59 -8.67 8.47
N PRO A 255 16.11 -8.81 7.22
CA PRO A 255 15.92 -7.67 6.33
C PRO A 255 14.83 -6.74 6.90
N ALA A 256 15.03 -5.44 6.76
CA ALA A 256 13.98 -4.47 7.02
C ALA A 256 13.00 -4.43 5.84
N ALA A 257 12.25 -5.51 5.65
CA ALA A 257 11.35 -5.69 4.52
C ALA A 257 10.14 -6.55 4.91
N VAL A 258 9.11 -6.55 4.05
CA VAL A 258 7.88 -7.34 4.16
C VAL A 258 7.74 -8.21 2.91
N ASN A 259 7.47 -9.51 3.07
CA ASN A 259 7.21 -10.43 1.97
C ASN A 259 5.91 -10.05 1.24
N LEU A 260 5.96 -9.96 -0.10
CA LEU A 260 4.80 -9.62 -0.94
C LEU A 260 4.09 -10.85 -1.52
N TYR A 261 4.54 -12.06 -1.19
CA TYR A 261 3.98 -13.34 -1.66
C TYR A 261 3.94 -13.51 -3.20
N ASN A 262 4.74 -12.72 -3.91
CA ASN A 262 4.86 -12.72 -5.38
C ASN A 262 6.31 -12.98 -5.87
N GLY A 263 7.19 -13.45 -4.98
CA GLY A 263 8.63 -13.61 -5.23
C GLY A 263 9.48 -12.37 -4.94
N GLY A 264 8.87 -11.26 -4.49
CA GLY A 264 9.57 -10.05 -4.05
C GLY A 264 9.20 -9.58 -2.65
N THR A 265 9.85 -8.51 -2.20
CA THR A 265 9.63 -7.89 -0.89
C THR A 265 9.42 -6.37 -1.02
N GLN A 266 8.74 -5.77 -0.05
CA GLN A 266 8.66 -4.32 0.15
C GLN A 266 9.67 -3.91 1.21
N GLU A 267 10.66 -3.10 0.87
CA GLU A 267 11.57 -2.49 1.85
C GLU A 267 10.78 -1.58 2.81
N ILE A 268 11.10 -1.66 4.10
CA ILE A 268 10.55 -0.82 5.17
C ILE A 268 11.64 0.12 5.65
N THR A 269 11.48 1.40 5.35
CA THR A 269 12.45 2.45 5.62
C THR A 269 12.11 3.29 6.85
N SER A 270 10.86 3.23 7.32
CA SER A 270 10.35 4.02 8.44
C SER A 270 9.13 3.36 9.11
N ALA A 271 8.72 3.88 10.26
CA ALA A 271 7.44 3.58 10.89
C ALA A 271 6.61 4.86 11.01
N GLY A 272 5.28 4.73 11.00
CA GLY A 272 4.38 5.87 11.04
C GLY A 272 2.96 5.52 11.46
N GLU A 273 2.28 6.51 12.04
CA GLU A 273 0.91 6.37 12.54
C GLU A 273 -0.10 6.09 11.43
N ALA A 274 -1.10 5.26 11.74
CA ALA A 274 -2.22 5.02 10.86
C ALA A 274 -3.18 6.23 10.81
N PHE A 275 -3.79 6.49 9.65
CA PHE A 275 -4.89 7.46 9.53
C PHE A 275 -6.12 6.86 8.83
N VAL A 276 -7.33 7.26 9.24
CA VAL A 276 -8.57 6.75 8.62
C VAL A 276 -8.62 7.14 7.14
N GLY A 277 -8.95 6.18 6.29
CA GLY A 277 -8.90 6.31 4.83
C GLY A 277 -7.55 6.00 4.19
N GLN A 278 -6.47 5.82 4.99
CA GLN A 278 -5.18 5.37 4.48
C GLN A 278 -5.31 4.03 3.78
N ARG A 279 -4.79 3.93 2.55
CA ARG A 279 -4.59 2.65 1.87
C ARG A 279 -3.42 1.93 2.52
N VAL A 280 -3.66 0.69 2.91
CA VAL A 280 -2.71 -0.16 3.64
C VAL A 280 -2.71 -1.56 3.03
N GLN A 281 -1.60 -2.26 3.20
CA GLN A 281 -1.46 -3.66 2.85
C GLN A 281 -1.10 -4.44 4.11
N ARG A 282 -1.68 -5.63 4.27
CA ARG A 282 -1.25 -6.62 5.26
C ARG A 282 -0.52 -7.75 4.54
N SER A 283 0.60 -8.20 5.09
CA SER A 283 1.22 -9.48 4.76
C SER A 283 1.12 -10.45 5.94
N GLY A 284 0.86 -11.73 5.67
CA GLY A 284 0.73 -12.76 6.70
C GLY A 284 0.76 -14.16 6.10
N SER A 285 1.18 -15.13 6.89
CA SER A 285 1.57 -16.46 6.42
C SER A 285 0.43 -17.39 6.03
N THR A 286 -0.83 -17.05 6.32
CA THR A 286 -2.01 -17.87 5.96
C THR A 286 -2.63 -17.42 4.65
N THR A 287 -2.82 -16.12 4.48
CA THR A 287 -3.52 -15.56 3.31
C THR A 287 -2.62 -14.78 2.37
N GLY A 288 -1.36 -14.56 2.75
CA GLY A 288 -0.40 -13.78 1.97
C GLY A 288 -0.69 -12.28 2.06
N LEU A 289 -0.55 -11.61 0.92
CA LEU A 289 -0.64 -10.15 0.78
C LEU A 289 -2.06 -9.70 0.42
N HIS A 290 -2.69 -8.90 1.28
CA HIS A 290 -4.00 -8.30 1.02
C HIS A 290 -4.00 -6.78 1.23
N GLY A 291 -4.64 -6.05 0.30
CA GLY A 291 -4.83 -4.60 0.39
C GLY A 291 -6.19 -4.21 0.97
N GLY A 292 -6.26 -3.00 1.52
CA GLY A 292 -7.50 -2.41 2.02
C GLY A 292 -7.30 -0.98 2.53
N THR A 293 -8.16 -0.55 3.44
CA THR A 293 -8.14 0.78 4.04
C THR A 293 -8.34 0.73 5.55
N VAL A 294 -7.71 1.68 6.25
CA VAL A 294 -8.00 1.96 7.65
C VAL A 294 -9.41 2.55 7.76
N THR A 295 -10.27 1.89 8.54
CA THR A 295 -11.69 2.25 8.75
C THR A 295 -11.97 2.74 10.18
N GLY A 296 -10.96 2.80 11.04
CA GLY A 296 -11.03 3.38 12.38
C GLY A 296 -9.67 3.30 13.10
N LEU A 297 -9.53 4.05 14.19
CA LEU A 297 -8.36 4.07 15.06
C LEU A 297 -8.80 4.00 16.52
N ASN A 298 -7.90 3.63 17.42
CA ASN A 298 -8.18 3.47 18.85
C ASN A 298 -9.41 2.58 19.13
N ALA A 299 -9.53 1.50 18.35
CA ALA A 299 -10.55 0.50 18.59
C ALA A 299 -10.22 -0.30 19.85
N THR A 300 -11.25 -0.62 20.62
CA THR A 300 -11.18 -1.62 21.69
C THR A 300 -11.85 -2.90 21.21
N VAL A 301 -11.15 -4.03 21.32
CA VAL A 301 -11.69 -5.36 20.99
C VAL A 301 -11.78 -6.17 22.28
N ASN A 302 -12.91 -6.84 22.48
CA ASN A 302 -13.11 -7.78 23.59
C ASN A 302 -12.85 -9.19 23.05
N TYR A 303 -11.63 -9.71 23.24
CA TYR A 303 -11.32 -11.11 22.95
C TYR A 303 -11.73 -12.00 24.15
N PRO A 304 -11.92 -13.32 23.95
CA PRO A 304 -12.19 -14.26 25.05
C PRO A 304 -11.16 -14.22 26.18
N GLN A 305 -9.91 -13.86 25.86
CA GLN A 305 -8.79 -13.74 26.80
C GLN A 305 -8.74 -12.39 27.53
N GLY A 306 -9.46 -11.37 27.07
CA GLY A 306 -9.47 -10.03 27.64
C GLY A 306 -9.65 -8.91 26.61
N ARG A 307 -9.64 -7.66 27.09
CA ARG A 307 -9.74 -6.47 26.23
C ARG A 307 -8.37 -6.07 25.69
N VAL A 308 -8.33 -5.66 24.43
CA VAL A 308 -7.17 -4.98 23.84
C VAL A 308 -7.61 -3.60 23.34
N HIS A 309 -6.79 -2.59 23.60
CA HIS A 309 -7.08 -1.18 23.32
C HIS A 309 -6.17 -0.61 22.22
N GLY A 310 -6.38 0.65 21.81
CA GLY A 310 -5.48 1.35 20.87
C GLY A 310 -5.52 0.87 19.41
N LEU A 311 -6.27 -0.19 19.08
CA LEU A 311 -6.11 -0.90 17.82
C LEU A 311 -6.53 -0.08 16.58
N ILE A 312 -5.78 -0.25 15.50
CA ILE A 312 -6.11 0.23 14.16
C ILE A 312 -7.16 -0.72 13.58
N ARG A 313 -8.31 -0.20 13.16
CA ARG A 313 -9.36 -0.98 12.50
C ARG A 313 -9.25 -0.82 10.99
N THR A 314 -9.34 -1.91 10.24
CA THR A 314 -9.32 -1.90 8.76
C THR A 314 -10.42 -2.79 8.18
N ASN A 315 -10.62 -2.72 6.86
CA ASN A 315 -11.35 -3.72 6.08
C ASN A 315 -10.43 -4.72 5.34
N VAL A 316 -9.13 -4.76 5.66
CA VAL A 316 -8.21 -5.78 5.13
C VAL A 316 -8.63 -7.13 5.73
N CYS A 317 -8.79 -8.17 4.91
CA CYS A 317 -9.11 -9.51 5.43
C CYS A 317 -7.87 -10.15 6.11
N ALA A 318 -8.11 -11.09 7.03
CA ALA A 318 -7.09 -11.92 7.66
C ALA A 318 -7.73 -13.23 8.16
N GLN A 319 -6.92 -14.27 8.35
CA GLN A 319 -7.33 -15.56 8.89
C GLN A 319 -6.34 -16.04 9.99
N PRO A 320 -6.71 -17.04 10.81
CA PRO A 320 -5.81 -17.59 11.83
C PRO A 320 -4.43 -17.94 11.25
N GLY A 321 -3.36 -17.50 11.93
CA GLY A 321 -1.97 -17.60 11.47
C GLY A 321 -1.42 -16.33 10.78
N ASP A 322 -2.28 -15.43 10.27
CA ASP A 322 -1.84 -14.09 9.84
C ASP A 322 -1.51 -13.17 11.04
N SER A 323 -1.93 -13.55 12.25
CA SER A 323 -1.58 -12.90 13.52
C SER A 323 -0.10 -12.57 13.62
N GLY A 324 0.21 -11.36 14.08
CA GLY A 324 1.56 -10.79 14.11
C GLY A 324 2.03 -10.17 12.80
N GLY A 325 1.41 -10.52 11.66
CA GLY A 325 1.82 -10.10 10.33
C GLY A 325 1.77 -8.59 10.10
N ALA A 326 2.69 -8.09 9.28
CA ALA A 326 2.89 -6.67 8.96
C ALA A 326 1.64 -6.02 8.35
N LEU A 327 1.22 -4.87 8.89
CA LEU A 327 0.41 -3.85 8.21
C LEU A 327 1.30 -2.67 7.84
N PHE A 328 1.33 -2.30 6.56
CA PHE A 328 2.24 -1.30 6.02
C PHE A 328 1.58 -0.44 4.92
N ALA A 329 2.22 0.69 4.60
CA ALA A 329 1.83 1.56 3.49
C ALA A 329 3.09 1.99 2.72
N GLY A 330 3.40 1.28 1.62
CA GLY A 330 4.70 1.41 0.95
C GLY A 330 5.84 1.08 1.92
N GLY A 331 6.86 1.94 2.01
CA GLY A 331 7.98 1.76 2.94
C GLY A 331 7.71 2.09 4.41
N VAL A 332 6.46 2.35 4.79
CA VAL A 332 6.08 2.74 6.17
C VAL A 332 5.45 1.55 6.90
N ALA A 333 6.07 1.13 8.01
CA ALA A 333 5.48 0.20 8.97
C ALA A 333 4.36 0.88 9.78
N VAL A 334 3.18 0.26 9.85
CA VAL A 334 1.97 0.86 10.44
C VAL A 334 1.43 0.05 11.63
N GLY A 335 1.37 -1.28 11.54
CA GLY A 335 0.83 -2.11 12.62
C GLY A 335 1.08 -3.61 12.50
N LEU A 336 0.67 -4.36 13.51
CA LEU A 336 0.83 -5.81 13.66
C LEU A 336 -0.55 -6.46 13.73
N THR A 337 -0.80 -7.53 12.97
CA THR A 337 -2.13 -8.17 12.92
C THR A 337 -2.52 -8.74 14.28
N SER A 338 -3.55 -8.21 14.94
CA SER A 338 -4.02 -8.69 16.24
C SER A 338 -5.12 -9.75 16.07
N GLY A 339 -6.15 -9.44 15.28
CA GLY A 339 -7.23 -10.38 14.98
C GLY A 339 -8.42 -9.70 14.33
N GLY A 340 -9.49 -10.42 14.05
CA GLY A 340 -10.62 -9.85 13.32
C GLY A 340 -11.82 -10.79 13.23
N ASN A 341 -12.78 -10.40 12.39
CA ASN A 341 -13.91 -11.22 11.97
C ASN A 341 -13.99 -11.32 10.45
N GLY A 342 -14.61 -12.39 9.95
CA GLY A 342 -14.73 -12.67 8.52
C GLY A 342 -13.60 -13.55 7.98
N ASP A 343 -13.42 -13.55 6.66
CA ASP A 343 -12.39 -14.30 5.94
C ASP A 343 -12.02 -13.59 4.63
N CYS A 344 -11.02 -14.09 3.90
CA CYS A 344 -10.61 -13.49 2.63
C CYS A 344 -11.50 -13.82 1.41
N SER A 345 -12.59 -14.56 1.60
CA SER A 345 -13.60 -14.86 0.58
C SER A 345 -14.84 -13.95 0.68
N ARG A 346 -15.20 -13.53 1.89
CA ARG A 346 -16.39 -12.70 2.20
C ARG A 346 -16.05 -11.31 2.71
N GLY A 347 -14.76 -11.02 2.95
CA GLY A 347 -14.30 -9.81 3.61
C GLY A 347 -14.50 -9.86 5.12
N GLY A 348 -14.10 -8.78 5.80
CA GLY A 348 -14.06 -8.75 7.26
C GLY A 348 -13.66 -7.40 7.85
N THR A 349 -13.61 -7.34 9.18
CA THR A 349 -12.91 -6.27 9.92
C THR A 349 -11.71 -6.89 10.62
N THR A 350 -10.50 -6.41 10.32
CA THR A 350 -9.27 -6.83 11.01
C THR A 350 -8.69 -5.66 11.78
N PHE A 351 -8.21 -5.95 12.98
CA PHE A 351 -7.63 -5.04 13.95
C PHE A 351 -6.12 -5.28 14.09
N PHE A 352 -5.37 -4.20 14.29
CA PHE A 352 -3.92 -4.22 14.32
C PHE A 352 -3.38 -3.37 15.47
N GLN A 353 -2.40 -3.90 16.20
CA GLN A 353 -1.63 -3.15 17.18
C GLN A 353 -0.76 -2.12 16.44
N PRO A 354 -0.81 -0.81 16.78
CA PRO A 354 0.13 0.17 16.25
C PRO A 354 1.58 -0.27 16.49
N VAL A 355 2.40 -0.31 15.43
CA VAL A 355 3.80 -0.74 15.56
C VAL A 355 4.66 0.34 16.21
N THR A 356 4.33 1.61 15.95
CA THR A 356 4.99 2.80 16.53
C THR A 356 5.00 2.77 18.05
N GLU A 357 3.88 2.40 18.68
CA GLU A 357 3.79 2.22 20.13
C GLU A 357 4.86 1.24 20.66
N VAL A 358 5.00 0.08 19.99
CA VAL A 358 5.98 -0.94 20.38
C VAL A 358 7.41 -0.41 20.16
N LEU A 359 7.65 0.28 19.05
CA LEU A 359 8.97 0.81 18.73
C LEU A 359 9.40 1.89 19.75
N ASP A 360 8.53 2.84 20.08
CA ASP A 360 8.80 3.89 21.06
C ASP A 360 8.94 3.31 22.49
N LYS A 361 8.09 2.35 22.89
CA LYS A 361 8.09 1.71 24.22
C LYS A 361 9.42 1.01 24.55
N PHE A 362 10.11 0.48 23.54
CA PHE A 362 11.37 -0.26 23.72
C PHE A 362 12.62 0.46 23.18
N GLY A 363 12.45 1.57 22.47
CA GLY A 363 13.55 2.30 21.81
C GLY A 363 14.12 1.53 20.62
N LEU A 364 13.24 0.98 19.78
CA LEU A 364 13.55 0.20 18.60
C LEU A 364 13.42 1.05 17.32
N THR A 365 14.15 0.67 16.27
CA THR A 365 14.04 1.28 14.94
C THR A 365 13.83 0.21 13.86
N VAL A 366 13.05 0.52 12.83
CA VAL A 366 12.94 -0.28 11.59
C VAL A 366 13.79 0.38 10.49
N GLY A 367 14.22 -0.40 9.50
CA GLY A 367 14.99 0.12 8.36
C GLY A 367 16.43 0.52 8.71
N PRO A 368 17.12 1.21 7.78
CA PRO A 368 18.47 1.74 7.98
C PRO A 368 18.57 2.83 9.07
N GLY A 369 17.46 3.23 9.71
CA GLY A 369 17.46 4.06 10.92
C GLY A 369 17.15 5.54 10.73
N SER A 370 16.78 5.98 9.53
CA SER A 370 16.43 7.37 9.25
C SER A 370 14.98 7.69 9.64
N ARG A 371 14.79 8.16 10.89
CA ARG A 371 13.62 8.98 11.25
C ARG A 371 13.71 10.30 10.45
N PRO A 372 12.61 10.83 9.86
CA PRO A 372 12.59 12.22 9.39
C PRO A 372 12.98 13.18 10.54
N PRO A 373 13.64 14.32 10.29
CA PRO A 373 14.24 15.13 11.35
C PRO A 373 13.25 15.49 12.46
N ALA A 374 13.67 15.27 13.70
CA ALA A 374 13.04 15.85 14.87
C ALA A 374 13.75 17.17 15.19
N ASP A 375 13.08 18.30 14.99
CA ASP A 375 13.65 19.60 15.33
C ASP A 375 13.72 19.78 16.86
N GLY A 376 14.95 19.72 17.36
CA GLY A 376 15.50 20.35 18.56
C GLY A 376 14.58 20.62 19.77
N GLY A 377 14.72 19.79 20.81
CA GLY A 377 14.29 20.10 22.18
C GLY A 377 15.05 19.25 23.19
N ALA A 378 15.96 19.87 23.96
CA ALA A 378 16.82 19.16 24.92
C ALA A 378 16.02 18.57 26.09
N GLY A 379 16.47 17.42 26.61
CA GLY A 379 15.73 16.66 27.62
C GLY A 379 15.99 17.05 29.08
N THR A 380 15.13 16.53 29.96
CA THR A 380 15.34 16.40 31.41
C THR A 380 14.53 15.18 31.91
N PRO A 381 14.90 14.57 33.06
CA PRO A 381 14.49 13.20 33.38
C PRO A 381 13.06 13.05 33.94
N ARG A 382 12.53 11.85 33.75
CA ARG A 382 11.23 11.35 34.22
C ARG A 382 11.04 11.51 35.75
N PRO A 383 9.96 12.16 36.21
CA PRO A 383 9.46 11.99 37.57
C PRO A 383 8.82 10.60 37.75
N THR A 384 9.05 9.98 38.90
CA THR A 384 8.35 8.79 39.37
C THR A 384 6.86 9.06 39.58
N ALA A 385 6.02 8.03 39.47
CA ALA A 385 4.59 8.16 39.69
C ALA A 385 4.28 8.47 41.18
N PRO A 386 3.37 9.41 41.50
CA PRO A 386 2.82 9.55 42.84
C PRO A 386 1.62 8.60 43.05
N GLU A 387 1.57 8.06 44.26
CA GLU A 387 0.48 7.25 44.80
C GLU A 387 -0.75 8.13 45.13
N GLN A 388 -1.95 7.54 45.22
CA GLN A 388 -3.21 8.27 45.38
C GLN A 388 -3.52 8.63 46.84
N THR A 389 -3.90 9.89 47.11
CA THR A 389 -4.78 10.31 48.23
C THR A 389 -5.34 11.73 47.94
N PRO A 390 -6.36 12.28 48.64
CA PRO A 390 -7.52 12.86 47.96
C PRO A 390 -7.51 14.40 47.86
N ALA A 391 -8.48 14.93 47.09
CA ALA A 391 -8.61 16.34 46.77
C ALA A 391 -9.10 17.23 47.95
N PRO A 392 -8.71 18.52 47.99
CA PRO A 392 -9.41 19.57 48.71
C PRO A 392 -10.44 20.30 47.82
N GLU A 393 -11.51 20.81 48.44
CA GLU A 393 -12.56 21.63 47.80
C GLU A 393 -12.11 23.10 47.55
N PRO A 394 -12.84 23.86 46.71
CA PRO A 394 -12.29 25.04 46.04
C PRO A 394 -12.49 26.37 46.78
N THR A 395 -11.42 27.17 46.87
CA THR A 395 -11.50 28.58 47.27
C THR A 395 -11.75 29.47 46.05
N ALA A 396 -12.83 30.26 46.08
CA ALA A 396 -13.20 31.14 44.97
C ALA A 396 -12.22 32.31 44.75
N SER A 397 -12.06 32.76 43.51
CA SER A 397 -11.45 34.05 43.19
C SER A 397 -12.06 34.71 41.95
N ARG A 398 -12.84 35.76 42.24
CA ARG A 398 -13.19 36.98 41.47
C ARG A 398 -13.63 36.85 40.00
N PRO A 399 -14.74 37.52 39.57
CA PRO A 399 -15.22 37.45 38.19
C PRO A 399 -14.23 38.07 37.19
N ALA A 400 -14.05 37.41 36.05
CA ALA A 400 -13.52 38.03 34.85
C ALA A 400 -14.64 38.77 34.09
N GLU A 401 -14.25 39.82 33.39
CA GLU A 401 -15.08 40.68 32.54
C GLU A 401 -15.73 39.89 31.38
N PRO A 402 -16.96 40.21 30.93
CA PRO A 402 -17.67 39.38 29.96
C PRO A 402 -17.09 39.51 28.55
N GLU A 403 -16.39 38.47 28.09
CA GLU A 403 -16.03 38.30 26.68
C GLU A 403 -17.27 38.10 25.78
N PRO A 404 -17.22 38.42 24.47
CA PRO A 404 -18.38 38.38 23.59
C PRO A 404 -19.00 36.97 23.45
N GLU A 405 -20.28 36.85 23.79
CA GLU A 405 -21.08 35.61 23.80
C GLU A 405 -21.35 35.06 22.37
N THR A 406 -20.32 34.50 21.74
CA THR A 406 -20.41 33.92 20.38
C THR A 406 -20.30 32.39 20.41
N GLY A 407 -21.37 31.71 20.00
CA GLY A 407 -21.50 30.25 20.02
C GLY A 407 -22.29 29.70 21.21
N GLY A 408 -23.02 28.60 21.01
CA GLY A 408 -23.89 28.00 22.02
C GLY A 408 -23.13 27.42 23.23
N ALA A 409 -23.85 27.10 24.31
CA ALA A 409 -23.26 26.70 25.59
C ALA A 409 -22.23 25.55 25.49
N ALA A 410 -22.49 24.55 24.64
CA ALA A 410 -21.56 23.45 24.38
C ALA A 410 -20.25 23.92 23.71
N ALA A 411 -20.32 24.85 22.75
CA ALA A 411 -19.16 25.42 22.08
C ALA A 411 -18.31 26.25 23.04
N ARG A 412 -18.93 27.07 23.91
CA ARG A 412 -18.23 27.82 24.96
C ARG A 412 -17.53 26.89 25.96
N GLN A 413 -18.16 25.78 26.34
CA GLN A 413 -17.53 24.80 27.22
C GLN A 413 -16.31 24.12 26.55
N VAL A 414 -16.41 23.73 25.28
CA VAL A 414 -15.26 23.20 24.53
C VAL A 414 -14.12 24.22 24.48
N LEU A 415 -14.40 25.52 24.28
CA LEU A 415 -13.37 26.57 24.30
C LEU A 415 -12.64 26.66 25.65
N ARG A 416 -13.38 26.64 26.77
CA ARG A 416 -12.76 26.63 28.11
C ARG A 416 -11.82 25.44 28.30
N LEU A 417 -12.23 24.26 27.87
CA LEU A 417 -11.43 23.04 27.97
C LEU A 417 -10.19 23.09 27.05
N VAL A 418 -10.33 23.60 25.83
CA VAL A 418 -9.19 23.87 24.92
C VAL A 418 -8.17 24.81 25.54
N ASN A 419 -8.64 25.92 26.12
CA ASN A 419 -7.75 26.91 26.72
C ASN A 419 -7.09 26.41 28.01
N ALA A 420 -7.75 25.54 28.78
CA ALA A 420 -7.13 24.86 29.92
C ALA A 420 -5.96 23.95 29.49
N GLU A 421 -6.15 23.11 28.46
CA GLU A 421 -5.08 22.25 27.95
C GLU A 421 -3.94 23.03 27.28
N ARG A 422 -4.25 24.10 26.55
CA ARG A 422 -3.25 25.01 25.99
C ARG A 422 -2.40 25.69 27.06
N THR A 423 -3.04 26.13 28.16
CA THR A 423 -2.33 26.75 29.29
C THR A 423 -1.36 25.75 29.95
N LYS A 424 -1.78 24.49 30.14
CA LYS A 424 -0.89 23.41 30.63
C LYS A 424 0.32 23.17 29.72
N ALA A 425 0.16 23.37 28.41
CA ALA A 425 1.22 23.24 27.42
C ALA A 425 2.05 24.52 27.19
N GLY A 426 1.80 25.59 27.97
CA GLY A 426 2.51 26.87 27.82
C GLY A 426 2.07 27.72 26.62
N CYS A 427 1.02 27.33 25.89
CA CYS A 427 0.45 28.14 24.82
C CYS A 427 -0.48 29.23 25.38
N ARG A 428 -0.58 30.36 24.65
CA ARG A 428 -1.63 31.36 24.91
C ARG A 428 -3.03 30.75 24.66
N PRO A 429 -4.04 31.11 25.47
CA PRO A 429 -5.45 30.85 25.17
C PRO A 429 -5.84 31.34 23.76
N LEU A 430 -6.79 30.64 23.14
CA LEU A 430 -7.41 31.02 21.87
C LEU A 430 -8.62 31.92 22.13
N THR A 431 -8.80 32.92 21.28
CA THR A 431 -9.98 33.78 21.26
C THR A 431 -11.05 33.21 20.33
N ALA A 432 -12.33 33.32 20.68
CA ALA A 432 -13.41 32.96 19.78
C ALA A 432 -13.48 33.91 18.57
N ASP A 433 -13.49 33.38 17.34
CA ASP A 433 -13.74 34.17 16.12
C ASP A 433 -15.04 33.71 15.45
N GLU A 434 -15.95 34.67 15.24
CA GLU A 434 -17.27 34.38 14.67
C GLU A 434 -17.24 33.78 13.27
N ARG A 435 -16.24 34.09 12.45
CA ARG A 435 -16.15 33.62 11.06
C ARG A 435 -15.72 32.16 11.05
N LEU A 436 -14.72 31.82 11.87
CA LEU A 436 -14.36 30.42 12.14
C LEU A 436 -15.56 29.66 12.72
N ALA A 437 -16.32 30.27 13.64
CA ALA A 437 -17.48 29.65 14.27
C ALA A 437 -18.63 29.44 13.27
N ARG A 438 -18.92 30.40 12.39
CA ARG A 438 -19.88 30.26 11.28
C ARG A 438 -19.48 29.11 10.35
N ALA A 439 -18.21 29.07 9.91
CA ALA A 439 -17.71 27.98 9.07
C ALA A 439 -17.84 26.60 9.76
N ALA A 440 -17.47 26.51 11.04
CA ALA A 440 -17.56 25.29 11.82
C ALA A 440 -19.02 24.84 12.03
N GLN A 441 -19.92 25.77 12.36
CA GLN A 441 -21.33 25.50 12.62
C GLN A 441 -22.09 25.07 11.37
N THR A 442 -21.89 25.76 10.24
CA THR A 442 -22.46 25.34 8.96
C THR A 442 -21.99 23.94 8.59
N TYR A 443 -20.70 23.64 8.75
CA TYR A 443 -20.16 22.33 8.39
C TYR A 443 -20.61 21.20 9.32
N ALA A 444 -20.74 21.47 10.63
CA ALA A 444 -21.38 20.53 11.57
C ALA A 444 -22.83 20.22 11.14
N GLY A 445 -23.57 21.21 10.64
CA GLY A 445 -24.88 21.04 10.01
C GLY A 445 -24.82 20.12 8.78
N THR A 446 -23.92 20.41 7.84
CA THR A 446 -23.74 19.63 6.60
C THR A 446 -23.37 18.16 6.87
N MET A 447 -22.41 17.90 7.76
CA MET A 447 -22.04 16.53 8.13
C MET A 447 -23.23 15.76 8.73
N ALA A 448 -24.02 16.43 9.56
CA ALA A 448 -25.19 15.83 10.20
C ALA A 448 -26.33 15.54 9.22
N GLU A 449 -26.59 16.44 8.27
CA GLU A 449 -27.59 16.23 7.21
C GLU A 449 -27.21 15.11 6.24
N ARG A 450 -25.92 14.87 6.04
CA ARG A 450 -25.42 13.83 5.13
C ARG A 450 -25.09 12.51 5.81
N GLY A 451 -25.02 12.46 7.14
CA GLY A 451 -24.64 11.25 7.88
C GLY A 451 -23.16 10.85 7.75
N VAL A 452 -22.32 11.72 7.20
CA VAL A 452 -20.89 11.47 6.89
C VAL A 452 -19.98 12.37 7.70
N LEU A 453 -19.02 11.78 8.41
CA LEU A 453 -17.92 12.48 9.08
C LEU A 453 -16.73 12.54 8.09
N SER A 454 -16.39 13.74 7.63
CA SER A 454 -15.33 13.99 6.64
C SER A 454 -14.79 15.41 6.84
N HIS A 455 -13.55 15.67 6.43
CA HIS A 455 -12.99 17.04 6.34
C HIS A 455 -13.31 17.72 5.00
N VAL A 456 -13.64 16.93 3.98
CA VAL A 456 -14.06 17.39 2.65
C VAL A 456 -15.57 17.28 2.53
N GLY A 457 -16.24 18.38 2.15
CA GLY A 457 -17.68 18.43 1.96
C GLY A 457 -18.16 17.63 0.75
N PRO A 458 -19.47 17.31 0.69
CA PRO A 458 -20.06 16.58 -0.44
C PRO A 458 -20.02 17.38 -1.75
N ASP A 459 -19.85 18.69 -1.65
CA ASP A 459 -19.62 19.68 -2.72
C ASP A 459 -18.14 19.83 -3.11
N GLY A 460 -17.24 19.06 -2.48
CA GLY A 460 -15.79 19.21 -2.62
C GLY A 460 -15.17 20.31 -1.78
N SER A 461 -15.95 21.03 -0.94
CA SER A 461 -15.41 22.09 -0.09
C SER A 461 -14.38 21.57 0.90
N THR A 462 -13.30 22.32 1.11
CA THR A 462 -12.30 22.04 2.14
C THR A 462 -12.52 22.95 3.34
N MET A 463 -11.89 22.64 4.48
CA MET A 463 -11.84 23.57 5.62
C MET A 463 -11.39 24.97 5.18
N ALA A 464 -10.32 25.07 4.37
CA ALA A 464 -9.80 26.35 3.91
C ALA A 464 -10.85 27.14 3.12
N SER A 465 -11.49 26.52 2.12
CA SER A 465 -12.52 27.20 1.32
C SER A 465 -13.77 27.57 2.15
N ARG A 466 -14.15 26.77 3.16
CA ARG A 466 -15.26 27.09 4.08
C ARG A 466 -14.94 28.27 4.98
N VAL A 467 -13.70 28.35 5.49
CA VAL A 467 -13.21 29.43 6.36
C VAL A 467 -13.03 30.73 5.57
N GLU A 468 -12.50 30.66 4.35
CA GLU A 468 -12.36 31.79 3.43
C GLU A 468 -13.73 32.34 3.00
N ALA A 469 -14.69 31.46 2.66
CA ALA A 469 -16.07 31.85 2.35
C ALA A 469 -16.79 32.50 3.55
N ALA A 470 -16.40 32.18 4.79
CA ALA A 470 -16.87 32.86 5.99
C ALA A 470 -16.17 34.21 6.27
N GLY A 471 -15.22 34.62 5.43
CA GLY A 471 -14.53 35.91 5.50
C GLY A 471 -13.31 35.96 6.43
N TYR A 472 -12.73 34.81 6.80
CA TYR A 472 -11.53 34.75 7.65
C TYR A 472 -10.27 34.55 6.80
N SER A 473 -9.43 35.59 6.72
CA SER A 473 -8.12 35.54 6.05
C SER A 473 -7.06 34.99 7.00
N TRP A 474 -6.36 33.93 6.60
CA TRP A 474 -5.50 33.15 7.49
C TRP A 474 -4.05 33.03 6.99
N SER A 475 -3.12 32.89 7.94
CA SER A 475 -1.72 32.51 7.69
C SER A 475 -1.39 31.11 8.22
N ALA A 476 -2.23 30.57 9.11
CA ALA A 476 -2.23 29.18 9.53
C ALA A 476 -3.66 28.76 9.86
N LEU A 477 -4.04 27.52 9.55
CA LEU A 477 -5.39 26.99 9.74
C LEU A 477 -5.36 25.49 10.07
N ALA A 478 -6.31 24.98 10.85
CA ALA A 478 -6.54 23.54 11.06
C ALA A 478 -7.98 23.23 11.49
N GLU A 479 -8.42 21.99 11.29
CA GLU A 479 -9.76 21.51 11.65
C GLU A 479 -9.66 20.22 12.49
N ASN A 480 -10.44 20.16 13.58
CA ASN A 480 -10.77 18.91 14.26
C ASN A 480 -12.26 18.63 14.04
N ILE A 481 -12.62 17.39 13.71
CA ILE A 481 -14.03 16.96 13.64
C ILE A 481 -14.26 15.75 14.55
N ALA A 482 -15.48 15.59 15.05
CA ALA A 482 -15.88 14.42 15.83
C ALA A 482 -17.39 14.16 15.74
N ARG A 483 -17.81 12.94 16.12
CA ARG A 483 -19.21 12.54 16.15
C ARG A 483 -19.49 11.54 17.28
N GLY A 484 -20.60 11.76 17.98
CA GLY A 484 -21.19 10.79 18.91
C GLY A 484 -20.78 10.97 20.37
N GLN A 485 -19.72 11.74 20.64
CA GLN A 485 -19.39 12.21 22.00
C GLN A 485 -20.52 13.13 22.47
N LYS A 486 -21.13 12.81 23.61
CA LYS A 486 -22.37 13.42 24.10
C LYS A 486 -22.16 14.70 24.90
N THR A 487 -20.93 14.98 25.33
CA THR A 487 -20.60 16.19 26.10
C THR A 487 -19.31 16.85 25.60
N PRO A 488 -19.12 18.16 25.86
CA PRO A 488 -17.86 18.87 25.64
C PRO A 488 -16.62 18.16 26.22
N GLU A 489 -16.75 17.56 27.40
CA GLU A 489 -15.67 16.84 28.09
C GLU A 489 -15.32 15.54 27.35
N GLN A 490 -16.33 14.81 26.88
CA GLN A 490 -16.13 13.58 26.11
C GLN A 490 -15.45 13.87 24.76
N VAL A 491 -15.86 14.93 24.07
CA VAL A 491 -15.23 15.30 22.79
C VAL A 491 -13.83 15.86 22.99
N MET A 492 -13.61 16.67 24.03
CA MET A 492 -12.28 17.17 24.38
C MET A 492 -11.33 16.02 24.74
N ASN A 493 -11.77 15.07 25.57
CA ASN A 493 -10.97 13.89 25.92
C ASN A 493 -10.67 13.05 24.66
N GLY A 494 -11.64 12.90 23.75
CA GLY A 494 -11.43 12.23 22.46
C GLY A 494 -10.38 12.93 21.58
N TRP A 495 -10.38 14.26 21.53
CA TRP A 495 -9.37 15.02 20.79
C TRP A 495 -8.00 15.02 21.49
N MET A 496 -7.93 15.14 22.81
CA MET A 496 -6.65 15.18 23.56
C MET A 496 -5.93 13.83 23.63
N ASN A 497 -6.67 12.72 23.50
CA ASN A 497 -6.12 11.37 23.37
C ASN A 497 -5.88 10.96 21.90
N SER A 498 -6.09 11.88 20.95
CA SER A 498 -5.80 11.67 19.52
C SER A 498 -4.64 12.58 19.11
N PRO A 499 -3.43 12.05 18.82
CA PRO A 499 -2.24 12.88 18.58
C PRO A 499 -2.42 13.96 17.51
N GLY A 500 -3.20 13.70 16.44
CA GLY A 500 -3.50 14.69 15.41
C GLY A 500 -4.36 15.86 15.93
N HIS A 501 -5.48 15.56 16.59
CA HIS A 501 -6.37 16.58 17.13
C HIS A 501 -5.74 17.33 18.32
N ARG A 502 -5.00 16.61 19.19
CA ARG A 502 -4.19 17.17 20.28
C ARG A 502 -3.14 18.14 19.74
N ARG A 503 -2.44 17.80 18.65
CA ARG A 503 -1.48 18.69 18.00
C ARG A 503 -2.14 19.97 17.49
N ASN A 504 -3.32 19.89 16.90
CA ASN A 504 -4.05 21.09 16.46
C ASN A 504 -4.44 21.97 17.66
N ILE A 505 -4.96 21.38 18.74
CA ILE A 505 -5.30 22.07 19.99
C ILE A 505 -4.07 22.74 20.63
N LEU A 506 -2.95 22.02 20.75
CA LEU A 506 -1.74 22.47 21.43
C LEU A 506 -0.73 23.19 20.52
N ASN A 507 -1.07 23.50 19.26
CA ASN A 507 -0.20 24.31 18.41
C ASN A 507 -0.30 25.78 18.84
N CYS A 508 0.73 26.29 19.51
CA CYS A 508 0.77 27.67 20.00
C CYS A 508 0.77 28.74 18.88
N ALA A 509 0.92 28.36 17.60
CA ALA A 509 0.85 29.30 16.49
C ALA A 509 -0.58 29.81 16.21
N TYR A 510 -1.61 29.04 16.57
CA TYR A 510 -3.01 29.50 16.46
C TYR A 510 -3.36 30.50 17.56
N GLN A 511 -4.18 31.48 17.20
CA GLN A 511 -4.65 32.59 18.04
C GLN A 511 -6.18 32.59 18.17
N ASP A 512 -6.87 32.20 17.10
CA ASP A 512 -8.33 32.23 17.01
C ASP A 512 -8.89 30.80 16.91
N ILE A 513 -10.15 30.62 17.33
CA ILE A 513 -10.89 29.37 17.18
C ILE A 513 -12.38 29.60 16.93
N GLY A 514 -12.98 28.75 16.12
CA GLY A 514 -14.43 28.64 15.96
C GLY A 514 -14.90 27.23 16.21
N ILE A 515 -16.01 27.07 16.92
CA ILE A 515 -16.54 25.76 17.31
C ILE A 515 -17.99 25.64 16.85
N GLY A 516 -18.30 24.56 16.14
CA GLY A 516 -19.63 24.23 15.63
C GLY A 516 -20.15 22.93 16.24
N VAL A 517 -21.43 22.90 16.59
CA VAL A 517 -22.11 21.73 17.17
C VAL A 517 -23.47 21.53 16.53
N SER A 518 -23.75 20.32 16.02
CA SER A 518 -25.07 19.96 15.48
C SER A 518 -25.63 18.75 16.21
N GLU A 519 -26.82 18.91 16.79
CA GLU A 519 -27.57 17.86 17.52
C GLU A 519 -28.50 17.04 16.61
N LYS A 520 -28.43 17.24 15.28
CA LYS A 520 -29.21 16.46 14.31
C LYS A 520 -28.84 14.97 14.36
N ALA A 521 -29.71 14.12 13.79
CA ALA A 521 -29.63 12.66 13.85
C ALA A 521 -28.21 12.09 13.64
N GLY A 522 -27.85 11.07 14.44
CA GLY A 522 -26.50 10.52 14.49
C GLY A 522 -25.47 11.35 15.27
N GLY A 523 -25.88 12.47 15.88
CA GLY A 523 -25.03 13.41 16.61
C GLY A 523 -24.80 13.08 18.11
N PRO A 524 -24.17 14.01 18.86
CA PRO A 524 -23.74 15.34 18.40
C PRO A 524 -22.61 15.27 17.38
N TRP A 525 -22.55 16.26 16.51
CA TRP A 525 -21.53 16.45 15.48
C TRP A 525 -20.72 17.69 15.80
N TRP A 526 -19.40 17.55 15.90
CA TRP A 526 -18.50 18.59 16.41
C TRP A 526 -17.50 19.02 15.34
N VAL A 527 -17.21 20.32 15.28
CA VAL A 527 -16.13 20.91 14.48
C VAL A 527 -15.39 21.94 15.34
N GLN A 528 -14.06 21.93 15.31
CA GLN A 528 -13.20 23.03 15.76
C GLN A 528 -12.36 23.51 14.58
N ASN A 529 -12.45 24.79 14.22
CA ASN A 529 -11.56 25.43 13.26
C ASN A 529 -10.59 26.34 14.02
N PHE A 530 -9.30 26.07 13.92
CA PHE A 530 -8.21 26.86 14.52
C PHE A 530 -7.62 27.79 13.47
N GLY A 531 -7.35 29.04 13.83
CA GLY A 531 -6.80 30.04 12.91
C GLY A 531 -5.67 30.87 13.51
N LYS A 532 -4.81 31.37 12.63
CA LYS A 532 -4.02 32.58 12.85
C LYS A 532 -4.35 33.54 11.71
N ARG A 533 -4.84 34.74 12.04
CA ARG A 533 -5.25 35.73 11.05
C ARG A 533 -4.04 36.27 10.29
N ARG A 534 -4.21 36.52 8.98
CA ARG A 534 -3.21 37.13 8.10
C ARG A 534 -3.19 38.65 8.23
#